data_AF-A0A8J7YHT6-F1
#
_entry.id   AF-A0A8J7YHT6-F1
#
_cell.length_a   1.000
_cell.length_b   1.000
_cell.length_c   1.000
_cell.angle_alpha   90.00
_cell.angle_beta   90.00
_cell.angle_gamma   90.00
#
_symmetry.space_group_name_H-M   'P 1'
#
loop_
_entity.id
_entity.type
_entity.pdbx_description
1 polymer ?
#
loop_
_entity_poly.entity_id
_entity_poly.type
_entity_poly.pdbx_seq_one_letter_code
_entity_poly.pdbx_strand_id
1 'polypeptide(L)' 'MRRTDQPSLPQWIQNAYESLETAYASDTDELSREAVTEILLTEAEQIETDADATYVLNRLLERGWLYEVNGQLRKTD' A
#
# COMPACT_ATOMS: atom_id res chain seq x y z
N MET A 1 15.15 -19.33 -2.15
CA MET A 1 14.54 -19.46 -3.49
C MET A 1 14.45 -18.05 -4.06
N ARG A 2 15.07 -17.82 -5.22
CA ARG A 2 15.12 -16.50 -5.89
C ARG A 2 13.70 -16.12 -6.34
N ARG A 3 13.22 -14.92 -6.01
CA ARG A 3 12.09 -14.27 -6.69
C ARG A 3 12.61 -13.05 -7.42
N THR A 4 13.49 -13.27 -8.40
CA THR A 4 14.06 -12.19 -9.24
C THR A 4 13.33 -12.02 -10.58
N ASP A 5 12.27 -12.80 -10.84
CA ASP A 5 11.53 -12.79 -12.13
C ASP A 5 10.15 -12.14 -12.05
N GLN A 6 9.79 -11.56 -10.91
CA GLN A 6 8.51 -10.86 -10.81
C GLN A 6 8.72 -9.42 -11.27
N PRO A 7 8.02 -8.95 -12.33
CA PRO A 7 8.22 -7.58 -12.82
C PRO A 7 8.04 -6.61 -11.66
N SER A 8 8.92 -5.60 -11.61
CA SER A 8 8.85 -4.53 -10.62
C SER A 8 7.44 -3.96 -10.58
N LEU A 9 7.00 -3.54 -9.39
CA LEU A 9 5.72 -2.86 -9.28
C LEU A 9 5.69 -1.67 -10.25
N PRO A 10 4.57 -1.39 -10.91
CA PRO A 10 4.41 -0.16 -11.68
C PRO A 10 4.77 1.06 -10.81
N GLN A 11 5.39 2.08 -11.41
CA GLN A 11 5.88 3.24 -10.66
C GLN A 11 4.78 3.91 -9.83
N TRP A 12 3.56 4.00 -10.37
CA TRP A 12 2.44 4.60 -9.65
C TRP A 12 2.04 3.83 -8.37
N ILE A 13 2.25 2.50 -8.34
CA ILE A 13 2.05 1.68 -7.12
C ILE A 13 3.18 1.93 -6.11
N GLN A 14 4.41 2.13 -6.60
CA GLN A 14 5.55 2.47 -5.74
C GLN A 14 5.34 3.86 -5.11
N ASN A 15 4.95 4.86 -5.89
CA ASN A 15 4.64 6.21 -5.40
C ASN A 15 3.51 6.16 -4.37
N ALA A 16 2.45 5.38 -4.62
CA ALA A 16 1.37 5.19 -3.67
C ALA A 16 1.84 4.55 -2.35
N TYR A 17 2.79 3.62 -2.42
CA TYR A 17 3.42 3.04 -1.24
C TYR A 17 4.27 4.07 -0.48
N GLU A 18 4.99 4.96 -1.16
CA GLU A 18 5.75 6.06 -0.51
C GLU A 18 4.83 7.03 0.26
N SER A 19 3.64 7.36 -0.28
CA SER A 19 2.62 8.13 0.45
C SER A 19 2.17 7.40 1.72
N LEU A 20 1.95 6.07 1.63
CA LEU A 20 1.62 5.26 2.80
C LEU A 20 2.77 5.20 3.81
N GLU A 21 4.02 5.08 3.38
CA GLU A 21 5.17 5.03 4.30
C GLU A 21 5.26 6.28 5.16
N THR A 22 4.95 7.44 4.58
CA THR A 22 4.90 8.72 5.30
C THR A 22 3.80 8.68 6.38
N ALA A 23 2.61 8.19 6.05
CA ALA A 23 1.53 8.03 7.02
C ALA A 23 1.88 7.05 8.15
N TYR A 24 2.47 5.90 7.81
CA TYR A 24 2.95 4.92 8.80
C TYR A 24 4.03 5.49 9.72
N ALA A 25 4.89 6.38 9.22
CA ALA A 25 5.93 7.02 10.04
C ALA A 25 5.37 8.09 10.99
N SER A 26 4.24 8.71 10.65
CA SER A 26 3.64 9.81 11.41
C SER A 26 2.62 9.37 12.46
N ASP A 27 1.77 8.38 12.15
CA ASP A 27 0.64 8.02 13.02
C ASP A 27 0.84 6.72 13.80
N THR A 28 1.25 5.63 13.14
CA THR A 28 1.24 4.26 13.69
C THR A 28 1.82 3.26 12.69
N ASP A 29 2.32 2.11 13.15
CA ASP A 29 2.73 0.99 12.29
C ASP A 29 1.54 0.15 11.76
N GLU A 30 0.32 0.48 12.17
CA GLU A 30 -0.90 -0.27 11.86
C GLU A 30 -2.03 0.64 11.40
N LEU A 31 -2.49 0.48 10.16
CA LEU A 31 -3.58 1.27 9.58
C LEU A 31 -4.76 0.39 9.22
N SER A 32 -5.99 0.88 9.42
CA SER A 32 -7.17 0.17 8.94
C SER A 32 -7.22 0.21 7.40
N ARG A 33 -7.92 -0.75 6.79
CA ARG A 33 -8.13 -0.74 5.34
C ARG A 33 -8.80 0.55 4.85
N GLU A 34 -9.72 1.09 5.64
CA GLU A 34 -10.40 2.36 5.36
C GLU A 34 -9.41 3.51 5.37
N ALA A 35 -8.57 3.62 6.40
CA ALA A 35 -7.55 4.66 6.50
C ALA A 35 -6.54 4.58 5.36
N VAL A 36 -6.05 3.38 5.03
CA VAL A 36 -5.16 3.18 3.87
C VAL A 36 -5.84 3.63 2.59
N THR A 37 -7.11 3.30 2.39
CA THR A 37 -7.86 3.69 1.18
C THR A 37 -8.02 5.21 1.10
N GLU A 38 -8.35 5.86 2.21
CA GLU A 38 -8.48 7.32 2.30
C GLU A 38 -7.14 8.03 2.02
N ILE A 39 -6.04 7.55 2.62
CA ILE A 39 -4.70 8.08 2.36
C ILE A 39 -4.32 7.91 0.89
N LEU A 40 -4.58 6.74 0.31
CA LEU A 40 -4.30 6.50 -1.11
C LEU A 40 -5.09 7.47 -2.00
N LEU A 41 -6.36 7.76 -1.70
CA LEU A 41 -7.18 8.70 -2.46
C LEU A 41 -6.78 10.17 -2.27
N THR A 42 -6.21 10.51 -1.11
CA THR A 42 -5.91 11.90 -0.74
C THR A 42 -4.48 12.30 -1.10
N GLU A 43 -3.52 11.39 -0.90
CA GLU A 43 -2.09 11.66 -0.94
C GLU A 43 -1.38 11.04 -2.15
N ALA A 44 -1.99 10.06 -2.84
CA ALA A 44 -1.40 9.48 -4.04
C ALA A 44 -2.02 10.10 -5.30
N GLU A 45 -1.28 11.01 -5.94
CA GLU A 45 -1.76 11.77 -7.12
C GLU A 45 -2.28 10.89 -8.27
N GLN A 46 -1.83 9.64 -8.38
CA GLN A 46 -2.23 8.71 -9.44
C GLN A 46 -3.45 7.85 -9.09
N ILE A 47 -4.02 7.99 -7.89
CA ILE A 47 -5.16 7.21 -7.42
C ILE A 47 -6.37 8.13 -7.30
N GLU A 48 -7.30 7.99 -8.25
CA GLU A 48 -8.48 8.87 -8.33
C GLU A 48 -9.76 8.15 -7.85
N THR A 49 -9.74 6.83 -7.75
CA THR A 49 -10.93 6.03 -7.45
C THR A 49 -10.69 4.96 -6.39
N ASP A 50 -11.74 4.57 -5.67
CA ASP A 50 -11.71 3.44 -4.73
C ASP A 50 -11.24 2.13 -5.40
N ALA A 51 -11.52 1.97 -6.71
CA ALA A 51 -11.08 0.81 -7.48
C ALA A 51 -9.56 0.79 -7.65
N ASP A 52 -8.95 1.95 -7.91
CA ASP A 52 -7.49 2.10 -8.00
C ASP A 52 -6.83 1.86 -6.64
N ALA A 53 -7.38 2.46 -5.58
CA ALA A 53 -6.89 2.26 -4.21
C ALA A 53 -6.96 0.78 -3.80
N THR A 54 -8.08 0.11 -4.12
CA THR A 54 -8.26 -1.32 -3.89
C THR A 54 -7.26 -2.16 -4.68
N TYR A 55 -7.01 -1.80 -5.95
CA TYR A 55 -6.04 -2.50 -6.79
C TYR A 55 -4.61 -2.37 -6.24
N VAL A 56 -4.21 -1.17 -5.84
CA VAL A 56 -2.90 -0.90 -5.22
C VAL A 56 -2.75 -1.70 -3.95
N LEU A 57 -3.72 -1.63 -3.05
CA LEU A 57 -3.69 -2.36 -1.78
C LEU A 57 -3.53 -3.87 -2.01
N ASN A 58 -4.34 -4.45 -2.90
CA ASN A 58 -4.24 -5.87 -3.21
C ASN A 58 -2.85 -6.22 -3.78
N ARG A 59 -2.27 -5.36 -4.63
CA ARG A 59 -0.92 -5.59 -5.16
C ARG A 59 0.17 -5.51 -4.10
N LEU A 60 0.07 -4.59 -3.15
CA LEU A 60 1.03 -4.47 -2.05
C LEU A 60 0.95 -5.70 -1.13
N LEU A 61 -0.26 -6.19 -0.84
CA LEU A 61 -0.48 -7.42 -0.08
C LEU A 61 0.07 -8.66 -0.79
N GLU A 62 -0.27 -8.85 -2.07
CA GLU A 62 0.20 -10.00 -2.88
C GLU A 62 1.72 -10.07 -2.99
N ARG A 63 2.37 -8.91 -2.99
CA ARG A 63 3.82 -8.79 -3.11
C ARG A 63 4.53 -8.81 -1.75
N GLY A 64 3.79 -8.78 -0.64
CA GLY A 64 4.33 -8.80 0.72
C GLY A 64 5.03 -7.50 1.10
N TRP A 65 4.59 -6.37 0.55
CA TRP A 65 4.98 -5.04 1.05
C TRP A 65 4.13 -4.67 2.26
N LEU A 66 2.85 -5.05 2.21
CA LEU A 66 1.93 -4.97 3.34
C LEU A 66 1.50 -6.38 3.74
N TYR A 67 1.08 -6.52 4.99
CA TYR A 67 0.35 -7.69 5.47
C TYR A 67 -0.79 -7.27 6.38
N GLU A 68 -1.84 -8.10 6.43
CA GLU A 68 -3.04 -7.84 7.22
C GLU A 68 -3.06 -8.72 8.48
N VAL A 69 -3.27 -8.10 9.64
CA VAL A 69 -3.46 -8.78 10.94
C VAL A 69 -4.68 -8.17 11.62
N ASN A 70 -5.67 -8.99 11.93
CA ASN A 70 -6.90 -8.55 12.63
C ASN A 70 -7.60 -7.35 11.95
N GLY A 71 -7.60 -7.28 10.62
CA GLY A 71 -8.20 -6.17 9.88
C GLY A 71 -7.35 -4.89 9.82
N GLN A 72 -6.11 -4.93 10.33
CA GLN A 72 -5.14 -3.85 10.27
C GLN A 72 -4.01 -4.21 9.30
N LEU A 73 -3.64 -3.26 8.46
CA LEU A 73 -2.56 -3.35 7.49
C LEU A 73 -1.27 -2.81 8.09
N ARG A 74 -0.20 -3.58 7.97
CA ARG A 74 1.13 -3.25 8.48
C ARG A 74 2.18 -3.37 7.38
N LYS A 75 3.24 -2.57 7.49
CA LYS A 75 4.41 -2.67 6.60
C LYS A 75 5.25 -3.88 6.95
N THR A 76 5.81 -4.51 5.93
CA THR A 76 6.81 -5.57 6.08
C THR A 76 8.17 -4.92 6.30
N ASP A 77 8.87 -5.32 7.37
CA ASP A 77 10.26 -4.91 7.68
C ASP A 77 11.29 -5.43 6.66
#